data_AF-A0A0K8Q7N5-F1
#
_entry.id   AF-A0A0K8Q7N5-F1
#
_cell.length_a   1.000
_cell.length_b   1.000
_cell.length_c   1.000
_cell.angle_alpha   90.00
_cell.angle_beta   90.00
_cell.angle_gamma   90.00
#
_symmetry.space_group_name_H-M   'P 1'
#
loop_
_entity.id
_entity.type
_entity.pdbx_description
1 polymer ?
#
loop_
_entity_poly.entity_id
_entity_poly.type
_entity_poly.pdbx_seq_one_letter_code
_entity_poly.pdbx_strand_id
1 'polypeptide(L)'
;MIMSTLGYWNGPFRRWLGPAQRPTRGKADACQGCLGQTSGVNGIRWILHVDLDQFIAAVEVLRRPELAGRPIIVGGRGDPMERAVVSTASYEARAFGVGSGMPLRIAARKVPDAVILPVDQEAYLAASETVMDVLRAQPGATVQVLGWMKRL
;
A
#
# COMPACT_ATOMS: atom_id res chain seq x y z
N MET A 1 -4.27 8.72 -2.50
CA MET A 1 -5.10 8.80 -1.28
C MET A 1 -6.34 7.99 -1.57
N ILE A 2 -6.32 6.71 -1.21
CA ILE A 2 -7.47 5.82 -1.40
C ILE A 2 -8.19 5.73 -0.05
N MET A 3 -9.49 6.03 -0.10
CA MET A 3 -10.36 6.17 1.05
C MET A 3 -10.63 4.82 1.74
N SER A 4 -10.70 4.92 3.06
CA SER A 4 -11.21 3.91 3.99
C SER A 4 -12.69 3.61 3.77
N THR A 5 -13.08 2.36 4.04
CA THR A 5 -14.39 2.08 4.63
C THR A 5 -14.22 1.17 5.83
N LEU A 6 -14.83 1.58 6.95
CA LEU A 6 -14.83 0.94 8.25
C LEU A 6 -15.26 -0.54 8.19
N GLY A 7 -14.46 -1.41 8.81
CA GLY A 7 -14.95 -2.66 9.39
C GLY A 7 -15.29 -2.43 10.87
N TYR A 8 -16.52 -2.76 11.26
CA TYR A 8 -17.04 -2.60 12.63
C TYR A 8 -16.18 -3.31 13.69
N TRP A 9 -15.94 -2.61 14.79
CA TRP A 9 -15.05 -2.96 15.89
C TRP A 9 -15.87 -3.28 17.15
N ASN A 10 -15.63 -4.45 17.76
CA ASN A 10 -16.18 -4.85 19.07
C ASN A 10 -15.05 -5.46 19.92
N GLY A 11 -14.31 -4.63 20.65
CA GLY A 11 -13.33 -5.06 21.65
C GLY A 11 -12.85 -3.85 22.45
N PRO A 12 -12.32 -3.96 23.68
CA PRO A 12 -11.94 -2.78 24.45
C PRO A 12 -10.58 -2.21 23.99
N PHE A 13 -10.53 -0.90 23.80
CA PHE A 13 -9.34 -0.12 23.44
C PHE A 13 -8.34 -0.21 24.60
N ARG A 14 -7.12 -0.74 24.38
CA ARG A 14 -5.99 -0.51 25.30
C ARG A 14 -4.90 0.26 24.58
N ARG A 15 -4.69 1.49 25.05
CA ARG A 15 -3.56 2.36 24.74
C ARG A 15 -2.26 1.68 25.17
N TRP A 16 -1.33 1.51 24.24
CA TRP A 16 -0.01 0.97 24.54
C TRP A 16 0.81 2.02 25.32
N LEU A 17 1.11 1.72 26.58
CA LEU A 17 2.15 2.40 27.37
C LEU A 17 3.37 1.48 27.34
N GLY A 18 4.56 2.05 27.14
CA GLY A 18 5.82 1.32 26.92
C GLY A 18 6.25 0.34 28.05
N PRO A 19 7.43 -0.28 27.92
CA PRO A 19 7.79 -1.48 28.66
C PRO A 19 8.16 -1.16 30.11
N ALA A 20 7.28 -1.50 31.06
CA ALA A 20 7.60 -1.52 32.48
C ALA A 20 7.66 -2.97 33.00
N GLN A 21 8.90 -3.41 33.26
CA GLN A 21 9.37 -4.37 34.28
C GLN A 21 8.65 -5.74 34.46
N ARG A 22 9.42 -6.81 34.20
CA ARG A 22 9.09 -8.21 34.55
C ARG A 22 9.13 -8.40 36.08
N PRO A 23 8.14 -9.05 36.71
CA PRO A 23 8.33 -9.66 38.02
C PRO A 23 9.06 -10.99 37.90
N THR A 24 9.86 -11.29 38.93
CA THR A 24 10.78 -12.42 39.04
C THR A 24 10.10 -13.76 39.32
N ARG A 25 10.73 -14.79 38.73
CA ARG A 25 10.64 -16.24 38.89
C ARG A 25 10.24 -16.73 40.31
N GLY A 26 9.20 -17.57 40.38
CA GLY A 26 8.87 -18.42 41.53
C GLY A 26 8.58 -19.87 41.09
N LYS A 27 9.14 -20.83 41.82
CA LYS A 27 9.19 -22.31 41.67
C LYS A 27 7.84 -22.93 41.23
N ALA A 28 7.78 -23.78 40.19
CA ALA A 28 8.07 -25.23 40.16
C ALA A 28 7.14 -26.06 41.05
N ASP A 29 6.16 -26.74 40.44
CA ASP A 29 5.61 -28.03 40.87
C ASP A 29 5.13 -28.80 39.63
N ALA A 30 5.50 -30.07 39.58
CA ALA A 30 5.35 -30.97 38.45
C ALA A 30 3.97 -31.64 38.40
N CYS A 31 3.46 -31.87 37.19
CA CYS A 31 2.62 -33.00 36.84
C CYS A 31 2.90 -33.37 35.38
N GLN A 32 3.83 -34.29 35.19
CA GLN A 32 4.00 -35.04 33.93
C GLN A 32 2.81 -36.00 33.80
N GLY A 33 2.06 -35.91 32.70
CA GLY A 33 1.11 -36.98 32.38
C GLY A 33 0.08 -36.72 31.29
N CYS A 34 -0.25 -35.49 30.92
CA CYS A 34 -1.13 -35.22 29.78
C CYS A 34 -0.31 -34.90 28.52
N LEU A 35 0.17 -35.94 27.84
CA LEU A 35 0.61 -35.86 26.45
C LEU A 35 -0.63 -35.56 25.58
N GLY A 36 -0.86 -34.29 25.30
CA GLY A 36 -1.96 -33.88 24.45
C GLY A 36 -2.40 -32.49 24.79
N GLN A 37 -1.65 -31.49 24.31
CA GLN A 37 -2.11 -30.14 24.04
C GLN A 37 -0.93 -29.39 23.41
N THR A 38 -0.90 -29.34 22.08
CA THR A 38 -0.20 -28.26 21.38
C THR A 38 -0.89 -26.98 21.83
N SER A 39 -0.29 -26.35 22.84
CA SER A 39 -0.65 -25.07 23.41
C SER A 39 -1.04 -24.13 22.27
N GLY A 40 -2.33 -23.80 22.21
CA GLY A 40 -2.84 -22.78 21.33
C GLY A 40 -2.03 -21.53 21.56
N VAL A 41 -1.27 -21.12 20.55
CA VAL A 41 -0.67 -19.80 20.52
C VAL A 41 -1.87 -18.87 20.55
N ASN A 42 -2.21 -18.33 21.73
CA ASN A 42 -3.14 -17.22 21.84
C ASN A 42 -2.37 -15.97 21.39
N GLY A 43 -1.97 -16.01 20.11
CA GLY A 43 -1.14 -15.04 19.45
C GLY A 43 -1.99 -13.83 19.15
N ILE A 44 -1.48 -12.65 19.48
CA ILE A 44 -2.05 -11.39 19.04
C ILE A 44 -2.24 -11.47 17.52
N ARG A 45 -3.47 -11.36 17.04
CA ARG A 45 -3.76 -11.30 15.61
C ARG A 45 -3.35 -9.91 15.11
N TRP A 46 -2.29 -9.86 14.32
CA TRP A 46 -1.82 -8.64 13.68
C TRP A 46 -2.45 -8.49 12.30
N ILE A 47 -2.83 -7.26 11.97
CA ILE A 47 -3.26 -6.88 10.62
C ILE A 47 -2.18 -5.98 10.05
N LEU A 48 -1.57 -6.41 8.94
CA LEU A 48 -0.61 -5.62 8.18
C LEU A 48 -1.33 -5.02 6.97
N HIS A 49 -1.38 -3.69 6.91
CA HIS A 49 -1.81 -2.97 5.73
C HIS A 49 -0.58 -2.63 4.87
N VAL A 50 -0.60 -3.07 3.62
CA VAL A 50 0.47 -2.81 2.65
C VAL A 50 -0.10 -1.91 1.56
N ASP A 51 0.49 -0.73 1.39
CA ASP A 51 0.17 0.21 0.30
C ASP A 51 1.46 0.50 -0.48
N LEU A 52 1.37 0.56 -1.80
CA LEU A 52 2.51 0.80 -2.67
C LEU A 52 2.64 2.29 -2.97
N ASP A 53 3.73 2.87 -2.52
CA ASP A 53 4.02 4.28 -2.71
C ASP A 53 4.05 4.65 -4.20
N GLN A 54 3.26 5.67 -4.55
CA GLN A 54 3.15 6.21 -5.92
C GLN A 54 3.06 5.13 -7.02
N PHE A 55 2.37 4.02 -6.74
CA PHE A 55 2.42 2.76 -7.50
C PHE A 55 2.52 2.93 -9.03
N ILE A 56 1.56 3.63 -9.64
CA ILE A 56 1.53 3.82 -11.10
C ILE A 56 2.78 4.56 -11.61
N ALA A 57 3.21 5.64 -10.93
CA ALA A 57 4.43 6.35 -11.32
C ALA A 57 5.69 5.50 -11.07
N ALA A 58 5.72 4.70 -10.00
CA ALA A 58 6.83 3.79 -9.72
C ALA A 58 6.96 2.69 -10.80
N VAL A 59 5.86 2.15 -11.30
CA VAL A 59 5.87 1.19 -12.42
C VAL A 59 6.44 1.84 -13.68
N GLU A 60 6.06 3.08 -13.99
CA GLU A 60 6.60 3.79 -15.15
C GLU A 60 8.11 4.09 -15.01
N VAL A 61 8.60 4.43 -13.82
CA VAL A 61 10.04 4.58 -13.55
C VAL A 61 10.79 3.25 -13.68
N LEU A 62 10.19 2.14 -13.23
CA LEU A 62 10.79 0.81 -13.38
C LEU A 62 10.96 0.42 -14.86
N ARG A 63 9.98 0.79 -15.70
CA ARG A 63 10.02 0.54 -17.15
C ARG A 63 10.94 1.50 -17.90
N ARG A 64 11.09 2.72 -17.39
CA ARG A 64 11.85 3.83 -17.98
C ARG A 64 12.75 4.48 -16.93
N PRO A 65 13.92 3.88 -16.63
CA PRO A 65 14.81 4.37 -15.58
C PRO A 65 15.24 5.83 -15.74
N GLU A 66 15.26 6.36 -16.96
CA GLU A 66 15.53 7.76 -17.28
C GLU A 66 14.50 8.76 -16.71
N LEU A 67 13.37 8.27 -16.21
CA LEU A 67 12.36 9.08 -15.54
C LEU A 67 12.64 9.28 -14.04
N ALA A 68 13.61 8.56 -13.47
CA ALA A 68 13.96 8.71 -12.06
C ALA A 68 14.36 10.16 -11.72
N GLY A 69 13.81 10.71 -10.64
CA GLY A 69 14.06 12.09 -10.21
C GLY A 69 13.37 13.17 -11.04
N ARG A 70 12.54 12.80 -12.04
CA ARG A 70 11.78 13.76 -12.86
C ARG A 70 10.34 13.87 -12.37
N PRO A 71 9.70 15.05 -12.51
CA PRO A 71 8.27 15.19 -12.25
C PRO A 71 7.47 14.42 -13.31
N ILE A 72 6.92 13.27 -12.91
CA ILE A 72 6.05 12.42 -13.72
C ILE A 72 4.59 12.61 -13.29
N ILE A 73 3.71 12.71 -14.28
CA ILE A 73 2.26 12.76 -14.14
C ILE A 73 1.67 11.68 -15.05
N VAL A 74 0.84 10.81 -14.51
CA VAL A 74 0.13 9.79 -15.30
C VAL A 74 -1.36 10.10 -15.31
N GLY A 75 -1.98 10.13 -16.49
CA GLY A 75 -3.42 10.32 -16.61
C GLY A 75 -3.91 10.38 -18.06
N GLY A 76 -5.17 9.98 -18.26
CA GLY A 76 -5.81 9.96 -19.58
C GLY A 76 -4.97 9.27 -20.66
N ARG A 77 -4.94 9.87 -21.86
CA ARG A 77 -4.09 9.43 -22.98
C ARG A 77 -2.71 10.12 -23.01
N GLY A 78 -2.31 10.77 -21.91
CA GLY A 78 -1.04 11.50 -21.84
C GLY A 78 -1.09 12.92 -22.43
N ASP A 79 -2.23 13.36 -22.98
CA ASP A 79 -2.41 14.71 -23.51
C ASP A 79 -3.12 15.62 -22.48
N PRO A 80 -2.46 16.67 -21.97
CA PRO A 80 -3.07 17.63 -21.04
C PRO A 80 -4.17 18.52 -21.63
N MET A 81 -4.34 18.54 -22.96
CA MET A 81 -5.45 19.25 -23.62
C MET A 81 -6.76 18.48 -23.56
N GLU A 82 -6.70 17.17 -23.29
CA GLU A 82 -7.87 16.36 -23.11
C GLU A 82 -8.55 16.61 -21.76
N ARG A 83 -9.87 16.39 -21.71
CA ARG A 83 -10.64 16.40 -20.47
C ARG A 83 -10.36 15.12 -19.67
N ALA A 84 -9.20 15.06 -19.03
CA ALA A 84 -8.79 13.99 -18.15
C ALA A 84 -8.19 14.52 -16.85
N VAL A 85 -8.08 13.64 -15.87
CA VAL A 85 -7.51 13.93 -14.55
C VAL A 85 -6.24 13.11 -14.33
N VAL A 86 -5.40 13.59 -13.42
CA VAL A 86 -4.23 12.87 -12.93
C VAL A 86 -4.69 11.60 -12.22
N SER A 87 -4.25 10.44 -12.69
CA SER A 87 -4.41 9.15 -12.02
C SER A 87 -3.39 8.99 -10.90
N THR A 88 -2.14 9.34 -11.14
CA THR A 88 -1.07 9.36 -10.14
C THR A 88 -0.01 10.38 -10.53
N ALA A 89 0.57 11.02 -9.53
CA ALA A 89 1.72 11.90 -9.68
C ALA A 89 2.88 11.35 -8.85
N SER A 90 4.08 11.49 -9.40
CA SER A 90 5.36 11.23 -8.73
C SER A 90 5.56 12.14 -7.51
N TYR A 91 6.47 11.79 -6.59
CA TYR A 91 6.83 12.68 -5.48
C TYR A 91 7.36 14.03 -5.95
N GLU A 92 8.16 14.04 -7.02
CA GLU A 92 8.70 15.23 -7.65
C GLU A 92 7.58 16.15 -8.16
N ALA A 93 6.54 15.59 -8.80
CA ALA A 93 5.38 16.37 -9.21
C ALA A 93 4.50 16.81 -8.00
N ARG A 94 4.38 15.97 -6.96
CA ARG A 94 3.64 16.29 -5.73
C ARG A 94 4.25 17.46 -4.96
N ALA A 95 5.56 17.67 -5.06
CA ALA A 95 6.24 18.83 -4.46
C ALA A 95 5.67 20.17 -4.98
N PHE A 96 5.14 20.19 -6.21
CA PHE A 96 4.45 21.36 -6.80
C PHE A 96 2.93 21.36 -6.52
N GLY A 97 2.45 20.48 -5.64
CA GLY A 97 1.05 20.33 -5.29
C GLY A 97 0.19 19.74 -6.40
N VAL A 98 0.76 18.89 -7.26
CA VAL A 98 0.01 18.04 -8.19
C VAL A 98 -0.41 16.76 -7.46
N GLY A 99 -1.67 16.33 -7.65
CA GLY A 99 -2.20 15.14 -6.99
C GLY A 99 -3.29 14.46 -7.80
N SER A 100 -3.65 13.25 -7.37
CA SER A 100 -4.73 12.47 -7.99
C SER A 100 -6.04 13.25 -8.04
N GLY A 101 -6.77 13.13 -9.16
CA GLY A 101 -8.03 13.85 -9.38
C GLY A 101 -7.88 15.29 -9.87
N MET A 102 -6.67 15.85 -9.87
CA MET A 102 -6.41 17.16 -10.48
C MET A 102 -6.61 17.08 -12.00
N PRO A 103 -7.27 18.06 -12.65
CA PRO A 103 -7.35 18.06 -14.12
C PRO A 103 -5.96 18.18 -14.75
N LEU A 104 -5.67 17.41 -15.81
CA LEU A 104 -4.34 17.38 -16.43
C LEU A 104 -3.89 18.77 -16.90
N ARG A 105 -4.81 19.58 -17.45
CA ARG A 105 -4.52 20.96 -17.84
C ARG A 105 -4.05 21.83 -16.66
N ILE A 106 -4.55 21.59 -15.45
CA ILE A 106 -4.09 22.31 -14.26
C ILE A 106 -2.71 21.81 -13.84
N ALA A 107 -2.51 20.49 -13.84
CA ALA A 107 -1.26 19.85 -13.46
C ALA A 107 -0.10 20.28 -14.38
N ALA A 108 -0.33 20.30 -15.70
CA ALA A 108 0.63 20.76 -16.71
C ALA A 108 1.01 22.24 -16.55
N ARG A 109 0.08 23.09 -16.08
CA ARG A 109 0.40 24.50 -15.78
C ARG A 109 1.21 24.66 -14.50
N LYS A 110 1.02 23.79 -13.51
CA LYS A 110 1.78 23.81 -12.25
C LYS A 110 3.23 23.36 -12.47
N VAL A 111 3.42 22.37 -13.33
CA VAL A 111 4.74 21.80 -13.63
C VAL A 111 4.90 21.71 -15.15
N PRO A 112 5.31 22.79 -15.82
CA PRO A 112 5.46 22.83 -17.27
C PRO A 112 6.43 21.79 -17.82
N ASP A 113 7.47 21.45 -17.05
CA ASP A 113 8.50 20.48 -17.43
C ASP A 113 8.15 19.02 -17.05
N ALA A 114 6.93 18.76 -16.58
CA ALA A 114 6.52 17.42 -16.20
C ALA A 114 6.40 16.49 -17.41
N VAL A 115 6.83 15.25 -17.23
CA VAL A 115 6.58 14.16 -18.16
C VAL A 115 5.17 13.64 -17.94
N ILE A 116 4.30 13.84 -18.92
CA ILE A 116 2.91 13.38 -18.86
C ILE A 116 2.78 12.08 -19.66
N LEU A 117 2.36 11.01 -18.99
CA LEU A 117 2.26 9.67 -19.57
C LEU A 117 0.79 9.20 -19.63
N PRO A 118 0.43 8.40 -20.66
CA PRO A 118 -0.86 7.74 -20.72
C PRO A 118 -1.01 6.68 -19.61
N VAL A 119 -2.25 6.35 -19.28
CA VAL A 119 -2.54 5.22 -18.38
C VAL A 119 -2.35 3.90 -19.14
N ASP A 120 -1.47 3.04 -18.64
CA ASP A 120 -1.24 1.68 -19.15
C ASP A 120 -1.72 0.65 -18.11
N GLN A 121 -3.02 0.33 -18.16
CA GLN A 121 -3.63 -0.54 -17.15
C GLN A 121 -3.02 -1.95 -17.14
N GLU A 122 -2.66 -2.47 -18.31
CA GLU A 122 -2.08 -3.81 -18.44
C GLU A 122 -0.74 -3.91 -17.70
N ALA A 123 0.14 -2.92 -17.90
CA ALA A 123 1.42 -2.87 -17.18
C ALA A 123 1.22 -2.77 -15.66
N TYR A 124 0.22 -2.00 -15.21
CA TYR A 124 -0.06 -1.85 -13.78
C TYR A 124 -0.63 -3.14 -13.18
N LEU A 125 -1.50 -3.84 -13.90
CA LEU A 125 -2.07 -5.12 -13.47
C LEU A 125 -0.98 -6.19 -13.34
N ALA A 126 -0.11 -6.31 -14.33
CA ALA A 126 1.01 -7.25 -14.30
C ALA A 126 1.98 -6.99 -13.13
N ALA A 127 2.31 -5.72 -12.88
CA ALA A 127 3.12 -5.33 -11.72
C ALA A 127 2.42 -5.65 -10.38
N SER A 128 1.10 -5.40 -10.30
CA SER A 128 0.30 -5.70 -9.11
C SER A 128 0.26 -7.21 -8.82
N GLU A 129 0.08 -8.04 -9.85
CA GLU A 129 0.11 -9.49 -9.72
C GLU A 129 1.43 -9.98 -9.12
N THR A 130 2.55 -9.47 -9.65
CA THR A 130 3.90 -9.78 -9.14
C THR A 130 4.04 -9.46 -7.64
N VAL A 131 3.59 -8.28 -7.20
CA VAL A 131 3.63 -7.91 -5.77
C VAL A 131 2.74 -8.82 -4.95
N MET A 132 1.53 -9.11 -5.44
CA MET A 132 0.57 -9.90 -4.70
C MET A 132 0.97 -11.38 -4.60
N ASP A 133 1.72 -11.92 -5.57
CA ASP A 133 2.32 -13.25 -5.47
C ASP A 133 3.34 -13.33 -4.34
N VAL A 134 4.20 -12.32 -4.21
CA VAL A 134 5.16 -12.22 -3.09
C VAL A 134 4.45 -12.16 -1.74
N LEU A 135 3.34 -11.42 -1.65
CA LEU A 135 2.53 -11.33 -0.43
C LEU A 135 1.82 -12.65 -0.11
N ARG A 136 1.26 -13.34 -1.11
CA ARG A 136 0.59 -14.64 -0.94
C ARG A 136 1.55 -15.77 -0.58
N ALA A 137 2.81 -15.66 -0.97
CA ALA A 137 3.84 -16.64 -0.62
C ALA A 137 4.25 -16.60 0.86
N GLN A 138 3.82 -15.59 1.65
CA GLN A 138 4.19 -15.47 3.05
C GLN A 138 3.49 -16.53 3.92
N PRO A 139 4.23 -17.41 4.62
CA PRO A 139 3.63 -18.47 5.43
C PRO A 139 2.75 -17.91 6.56
N GLY A 140 1.54 -18.47 6.71
CA GLY A 140 0.61 -18.09 7.77
C GLY A 140 -0.09 -16.73 7.56
N ALA A 141 0.13 -16.06 6.43
CA ALA A 141 -0.56 -14.83 6.08
C ALA A 141 -1.81 -15.12 5.22
N THR A 142 -2.95 -14.58 5.63
CA THR A 142 -4.14 -14.50 4.76
C THR A 142 -4.15 -13.14 4.07
N VAL A 143 -3.98 -13.13 2.74
CA VAL A 143 -3.97 -11.89 1.96
C VAL A 143 -5.39 -11.55 1.48
N GLN A 144 -5.87 -10.36 1.84
CA GLN A 144 -7.11 -9.79 1.30
C GLN A 144 -6.76 -8.57 0.46
N VAL A 145 -7.25 -8.53 -0.78
CA VAL A 145 -7.03 -7.39 -1.68
C VAL A 145 -8.16 -6.39 -1.50
N LEU A 146 -7.80 -5.21 -1.00
CA LEU A 146 -8.69 -4.06 -0.85
C LEU A 146 -8.30 -3.05 -1.93
N GLY A 147 -9.05 -2.97 -3.03
CA GLY A 147 -8.71 -2.05 -4.12
C GLY A 147 -9.55 -2.23 -5.37
N TRP A 148 -9.61 -1.15 -6.16
CA TRP A 148 -10.45 -1.03 -7.35
C TRP A 148 -9.87 -1.78 -8.57
N MET A 149 -8.58 -2.13 -8.56
CA MET A 149 -7.85 -2.61 -9.74
C MET A 149 -8.07 -4.11 -10.07
N LYS A 150 -9.12 -4.74 -9.55
CA LYS A 150 -9.50 -6.14 -9.89
C LYS A 150 -10.89 -6.25 -10.51
N ARG A 151 -11.56 -5.13 -10.80
CA ARG A 151 -12.94 -5.11 -11.30
C ARG A 151 -13.09 -4.13 -12.47
N LEU A 152 -12.50 -4.48 -13.61
CA LEU A 152 -12.89 -4.03 -14.95
C LEU A 152 -12.70 -5.20 -15.91
#